data_AF-A0AAJ2PPP9-F1
#
_entry.id   AF-A0AAJ2PPP9-F1
#
_cell.length_a   1.000
_cell.length_b   1.000
_cell.length_c   1.000
_cell.angle_alpha   90.00
_cell.angle_beta   90.00
_cell.angle_gamma   90.00
#
_symmetry.space_group_name_H-M   'P 1'
#
loop_
_entity.id
_entity.type
_entity.pdbx_description
1 polymer ?
#
loop_
_entity_poly.entity_id
_entity_poly.type
_entity_poly.pdbx_seq_one_letter_code
_entity_poly.pdbx_strand_id
1 'polypeptide(L)'
;MTAPAGEMMAFLADHHTRAPVVHFRRSALPPYPALLHRLHRYRLSAEAWHPWMLRILDIQEAVRLRGWPDDIDIALAVDIERENGGTWDHYLLEVKGGTGQITETHTPGEVRLTRGQLAVWYAGGYRTTAAARLAGVTTISDRALSSLIHTTDHEPWLPDHF
;
A
#
# COMPACT_ATOMS: atom_id res chain seq x y z
N MET A 1 -22.32 -15.51 19.49
CA MET A 1 -21.09 -14.73 19.77
C MET A 1 -21.16 -13.44 18.97
N THR A 2 -21.44 -12.32 19.61
CA THR A 2 -21.25 -11.00 19.01
C THR A 2 -19.75 -10.75 18.84
N ALA A 3 -19.32 -10.34 17.66
CA ALA A 3 -17.90 -10.06 17.41
C ALA A 3 -17.44 -8.89 18.30
N PRO A 4 -16.25 -8.94 18.93
CA PRO A 4 -15.74 -7.93 19.86
C PRO A 4 -15.84 -6.47 19.35
N ALA A 5 -15.65 -6.25 18.04
CA ALA A 5 -15.81 -4.94 17.43
C ALA A 5 -17.23 -4.37 17.57
N GLY A 6 -18.26 -5.22 17.52
CA GLY A 6 -19.65 -4.80 17.66
C GLY A 6 -19.98 -4.31 19.07
N GLU A 7 -19.42 -4.93 20.09
CA GLU A 7 -19.60 -4.55 21.49
C GLU A 7 -18.90 -3.22 21.79
N MET A 8 -17.68 -3.05 21.27
CA MET A 8 -16.97 -1.77 21.36
C MET A 8 -17.77 -0.62 20.72
N MET A 9 -18.36 -0.83 19.54
CA MET A 9 -19.19 0.19 18.89
C MET A 9 -20.48 0.49 19.66
N ALA A 10 -21.11 -0.52 20.27
CA ALA A 10 -22.30 -0.31 21.10
C ALA A 10 -21.97 0.50 22.37
N PHE A 11 -20.87 0.15 23.04
CA PHE A 11 -20.38 0.91 24.20
C PHE A 11 -20.15 2.39 23.87
N LEU A 12 -19.52 2.70 22.73
CA LEU A 12 -19.31 4.08 22.29
C LEU A 12 -20.65 4.80 22.01
N ALA A 13 -21.61 4.12 21.39
CA ALA A 13 -22.94 4.68 21.10
C ALA A 13 -23.71 5.09 22.38
N ASP A 14 -23.61 4.30 23.44
CA ASP A 14 -24.29 4.57 24.72
C ASP A 14 -23.76 5.84 25.41
N HIS A 15 -22.55 6.29 25.07
CA HIS A 15 -21.91 7.46 25.68
C HIS A 15 -22.12 8.78 24.93
N HIS A 16 -22.94 8.81 23.88
CA HIS A 16 -23.14 10.00 23.03
C HIS A 16 -23.62 11.27 23.76
N THR A 17 -24.26 11.16 24.93
CA THR A 17 -24.66 12.34 25.72
C THR A 17 -23.47 13.02 26.42
N ARG A 18 -22.36 12.29 26.63
CA ARG A 18 -21.16 12.76 27.34
C ARG A 18 -19.96 12.92 26.43
N ALA A 19 -19.90 12.16 25.34
CA ALA A 19 -18.84 12.21 24.34
C ALA A 19 -19.45 12.61 22.98
N PRO A 20 -19.51 13.92 22.67
CA PRO A 20 -20.12 14.39 21.42
C PRO A 20 -19.29 14.05 20.18
N VAL A 21 -18.00 13.72 20.35
CA VAL A 21 -17.08 13.35 19.27
C VAL A 21 -16.25 12.14 19.73
N VAL A 22 -16.08 11.17 18.82
CA VAL A 22 -15.18 10.04 18.98
C VAL A 22 -14.16 10.09 17.85
N HIS A 23 -12.88 10.21 18.19
CA HIS A 23 -11.80 10.22 17.20
C HIS A 23 -11.19 8.82 17.08
N PHE A 24 -11.20 8.29 15.87
CA PHE A 24 -10.38 7.13 15.51
C PHE A 24 -9.18 7.64 14.74
N ARG A 25 -7.97 7.34 15.21
CA ARG A 25 -6.79 7.42 14.34
C ARG A 25 -6.98 6.34 13.29
N ARG A 26 -6.85 6.68 12.00
CA ARG A 26 -7.07 5.71 10.92
C ARG A 26 -6.19 4.48 11.19
N SER A 27 -6.85 3.41 11.60
CA SER A 27 -6.36 2.05 11.65
C SER A 27 -7.33 1.24 10.82
N ALA A 28 -6.92 0.77 9.64
CA ALA A 28 -7.57 -0.33 8.93
C ALA A 28 -9.11 -0.38 9.04
N LEU A 29 -9.81 0.76 8.98
CA LEU A 29 -11.26 0.72 8.91
C LEU A 29 -11.54 0.11 7.54
N PRO A 30 -12.31 -0.99 7.49
CA PRO A 30 -12.60 -1.61 6.21
C PRO A 30 -13.12 -0.52 5.25
N PRO A 31 -12.79 -0.61 3.95
CA PRO A 31 -13.20 0.39 2.97
C PRO A 31 -14.72 0.62 2.97
N TYR A 32 -15.47 -0.36 3.48
CA TYR A 32 -16.85 -0.20 3.91
C TYR A 32 -16.93 -0.06 5.42
N PRO A 33 -17.61 0.96 5.96
CA PRO A 33 -17.76 1.14 7.39
C PRO A 33 -18.63 0.06 8.03
N ALA A 34 -18.04 -1.12 8.25
CA ALA A 34 -18.67 -2.16 9.03
C ALA A 34 -19.01 -1.58 10.41
N LEU A 35 -20.26 -1.76 10.84
CA LEU A 35 -20.77 -1.36 12.16
C LEU A 35 -21.07 0.13 12.37
N LEU A 36 -20.93 1.02 11.38
CA LEU A 36 -21.37 2.44 11.55
C LEU A 36 -22.85 2.59 11.88
N HIS A 37 -23.69 1.64 11.46
CA HIS A 37 -25.11 1.61 11.83
C HIS A 37 -25.33 1.60 13.36
N ARG A 38 -24.34 1.16 14.14
CA ARG A 38 -24.39 1.20 15.61
C ARG A 38 -24.12 2.60 16.18
N LEU A 39 -23.44 3.46 15.42
CA LEU A 39 -23.10 4.84 15.78
C LEU A 39 -24.09 5.87 15.17
N HIS A 40 -25.38 5.54 15.12
CA HIS A 40 -26.43 6.33 14.45
C HIS A 40 -26.62 7.76 14.97
N ARG A 41 -26.08 8.10 16.15
CA ARG A 41 -26.11 9.46 16.73
C ARG A 41 -24.92 10.32 16.33
N TYR A 42 -23.95 9.76 15.59
CA TYR A 42 -22.76 10.44 15.13
C TYR A 42 -22.76 10.60 13.61
N ARG A 43 -22.17 11.69 13.13
CA ARG A 43 -21.87 11.89 11.71
C ARG A 43 -20.39 11.61 11.47
N LEU A 44 -20.09 10.75 10.50
CA LEU A 44 -18.71 10.48 10.13
C LEU A 44 -18.14 11.65 9.29
N SER A 45 -16.98 12.15 9.70
CA SER A 45 -16.05 12.89 8.85
C SER A 45 -14.74 12.12 8.77
N ALA A 46 -14.06 12.22 7.62
CA ALA A 46 -12.73 11.68 7.44
C ALA A 46 -11.79 12.84 7.12
N GLU A 47 -10.76 13.00 7.95
CA GLU A 47 -9.69 13.97 7.71
C GLU A 47 -8.44 13.19 7.29
N ALA A 48 -7.76 13.67 6.25
CA ALA A 48 -6.48 13.12 5.85
C ALA A 48 -5.42 13.62 6.84
N TRP A 49 -4.82 12.70 7.60
CA TRP A 49 -3.72 13.01 8.50
C TRP A 49 -2.39 12.91 7.73
N HIS A 50 -1.42 13.76 8.11
CA HIS A 50 -0.06 13.87 7.60
C HIS A 50 0.48 12.63 6.85
N PRO A 51 0.85 12.76 5.57
CA PRO A 51 1.48 11.68 4.85
C PRO A 51 2.85 11.41 5.48
N TRP A 52 3.13 10.14 5.79
CA TRP A 52 4.48 9.69 6.10
C TRP A 52 5.22 9.40 4.80
N MET A 53 6.54 9.55 4.83
CA MET A 53 7.40 9.30 3.67
C MET A 53 8.20 8.02 3.89
N LEU A 54 8.43 7.28 2.80
CA LEU A 54 9.24 6.09 2.77
C LEU A 54 10.37 6.25 1.74
N ARG A 55 11.55 5.74 2.08
CA ARG A 55 12.66 5.58 1.14
C ARG A 55 13.24 4.19 1.30
N ILE A 56 13.41 3.49 0.17
CA ILE A 56 14.09 2.20 0.12
C ILE A 56 15.59 2.46 -0.08
N LEU A 57 16.40 2.02 0.90
CA LEU A 57 17.86 2.19 0.89
C LEU A 57 18.54 1.00 0.20
N ASP A 58 18.16 -0.20 0.59
CA ASP A 58 18.57 -1.45 -0.03
C ASP A 58 17.36 -2.10 -0.70
N ILE A 59 17.36 -2.08 -2.04
CA ILE A 59 16.23 -2.58 -2.83
C ILE A 59 16.10 -4.10 -2.67
N GLN A 60 17.23 -4.82 -2.70
CA GLN A 60 17.25 -6.27 -2.68
C GLN A 60 16.81 -6.79 -1.32
N GLU A 61 17.36 -6.23 -0.26
CA GLU A 61 17.03 -6.63 1.11
C GLU A 61 15.60 -6.24 1.49
N ALA A 62 15.12 -5.06 1.06
CA ALA A 62 13.73 -4.66 1.29
C ALA A 62 12.75 -5.64 0.64
N VAL A 63 12.97 -6.01 -0.63
CA VAL A 63 12.10 -6.97 -1.33
C VAL A 63 12.16 -8.35 -0.67
N ARG A 64 13.35 -8.80 -0.24
CA ARG A 64 13.55 -10.09 0.41
C ARG A 64 12.85 -10.20 1.77
N LEU A 65 12.87 -9.12 2.56
CA LEU A 65 12.29 -9.08 3.90
C LEU A 65 10.78 -8.82 3.91
N ARG A 66 10.24 -8.25 2.83
CA ARG A 66 8.80 -7.99 2.70
C ARG A 66 8.05 -9.32 2.58
N GLY A 67 6.91 -9.43 3.29
CA GLY A 67 5.94 -10.49 3.03
C GLY A 67 5.17 -10.19 1.74
N TRP A 68 5.04 -11.19 0.87
CA TRP A 68 4.32 -11.05 -0.40
C TRP A 68 3.03 -11.87 -0.39
N PRO A 69 2.05 -11.57 -1.26
CA PRO A 69 0.89 -12.43 -1.46
C PRO A 69 1.33 -13.85 -1.88
N ASP A 70 0.70 -14.87 -1.31
CA ASP A 70 1.00 -16.28 -1.57
C ASP A 70 0.27 -16.84 -2.79
N ASP A 71 -0.76 -16.13 -3.25
CA ASP A 71 -1.57 -16.43 -4.43
C ASP A 71 -1.04 -15.80 -5.73
N ILE A 72 0.11 -15.12 -5.67
CA ILE A 72 0.72 -14.42 -6.81
C ILE A 72 2.09 -15.02 -7.15
N ASP A 73 2.21 -15.49 -8.39
CA ASP A 73 3.46 -15.94 -8.99
C ASP A 73 3.77 -15.07 -10.21
N ILE A 74 4.80 -14.22 -10.11
CA ILE A 74 5.26 -13.37 -11.22
C ILE A 74 6.78 -13.32 -11.33
N ALA A 75 7.26 -13.13 -12.54
CA ALA A 75 8.63 -12.71 -12.85
C ALA A 75 8.52 -11.53 -13.84
N LEU A 76 9.02 -10.36 -13.44
CA LEU A 76 8.82 -9.12 -14.18
C LEU A 76 10.10 -8.29 -14.22
N ALA A 77 10.54 -7.91 -15.43
CA ALA A 77 11.62 -6.95 -15.58
C ALA A 77 11.11 -5.53 -15.27
N VAL A 78 11.83 -4.80 -14.42
CA VAL A 78 11.52 -3.42 -14.02
C VAL A 78 12.78 -2.56 -14.09
N ASP A 79 12.62 -1.31 -14.51
CA ASP A 79 13.67 -0.31 -14.45
C ASP A 79 13.51 0.52 -13.19
N ILE A 80 14.59 0.67 -12.43
CA ILE A 80 14.61 1.50 -11.23
C ILE A 80 15.67 2.60 -11.40
N GLU A 81 15.29 3.84 -11.13
CA GLU A 81 16.19 4.98 -11.21
C GLU A 81 17.39 4.85 -10.23
N ARG A 82 18.61 5.18 -10.69
CA ARG A 82 19.81 5.24 -9.83
C ARG A 82 19.73 6.40 -8.83
N GLU A 83 20.42 6.27 -7.70
CA GLU A 83 20.44 7.33 -6.67
C GLU A 83 20.93 8.68 -7.18
N ASN A 84 21.86 8.69 -8.13
CA ASN A 84 22.43 9.92 -8.69
C ASN A 84 21.54 10.56 -9.78
N GLY A 85 20.37 9.97 -10.06
CA GLY A 85 19.42 10.43 -11.08
C GLY A 85 19.87 10.19 -12.52
N GLY A 86 18.93 10.33 -13.46
CA GLY A 86 19.20 10.37 -14.90
C GLY A 86 19.64 9.05 -15.56
N THR A 87 19.82 7.99 -14.78
CA THR A 87 20.20 6.65 -15.25
C THR A 87 19.34 5.60 -14.55
N TRP A 88 19.20 4.43 -15.19
CA TRP A 88 18.25 3.40 -14.79
C TRP A 88 18.96 2.06 -14.73
N ASP A 89 18.69 1.30 -13.68
CA ASP A 89 19.14 -0.07 -13.51
C ASP A 89 18.00 -1.03 -13.84
N HIS A 90 18.34 -2.15 -14.46
CA HIS A 90 17.40 -3.18 -14.84
C HIS A 90 17.39 -4.26 -13.76
N TYR A 91 16.20 -4.57 -13.27
CA TYR A 91 15.99 -5.61 -12.27
C TYR A 91 14.96 -6.61 -12.74
N LEU A 92 15.16 -7.88 -12.39
CA LEU A 92 14.13 -8.91 -12.43
C LEU A 92 13.52 -9.02 -11.04
N LEU A 93 12.24 -8.66 -10.91
CA LEU A 93 11.42 -8.90 -9.73
C LEU A 93 10.74 -10.25 -9.86
N GLU A 94 10.94 -11.11 -8.86
CA GLU A 94 10.27 -12.40 -8.75
C GLU A 94 9.48 -12.42 -7.44
N VAL A 95 8.19 -12.77 -7.53
CA VAL A 95 7.32 -13.00 -6.37
C VAL A 95 6.73 -14.39 -6.55
N LYS A 96 6.88 -15.25 -5.54
CA LYS A 96 6.40 -16.63 -5.58
C LYS A 96 6.17 -17.17 -4.18
N GLY A 97 5.02 -17.78 -3.96
CA GLY A 97 4.70 -18.49 -2.71
C GLY A 97 4.93 -17.66 -1.44
N GLY A 98 4.55 -16.38 -1.47
CA GLY A 98 4.66 -15.44 -0.36
C GLY A 98 6.06 -14.84 -0.14
N THR A 99 7.01 -15.20 -0.99
CA THR A 99 8.39 -14.68 -0.97
C THR A 99 8.67 -13.83 -2.20
N GLY A 100 9.63 -12.92 -2.09
CA GLY A 100 10.04 -12.08 -3.20
C GLY A 100 11.55 -11.90 -3.24
N GLN A 101 12.08 -11.74 -4.45
CA GLN A 101 13.47 -11.46 -4.72
C GLN A 101 13.56 -10.46 -5.87
N ILE A 102 14.60 -9.62 -5.85
CA ILE A 102 14.90 -8.72 -6.95
C ILE A 102 16.41 -8.77 -7.22
N THR A 103 16.78 -9.00 -8.48
CA THR A 103 18.18 -9.14 -8.91
C THR A 103 18.45 -8.29 -10.13
N GLU A 104 19.67 -7.78 -10.26
CA GLU A 104 20.10 -7.11 -11.49
C GLU A 104 19.96 -8.05 -12.69
N THR A 105 19.59 -7.49 -13.84
CA THR A 105 19.46 -8.22 -15.11
C THR A 105 19.95 -7.37 -16.27
N HIS A 106 20.10 -7.99 -17.45
CA HIS A 106 20.34 -7.28 -18.71
C HIS A 106 19.06 -7.08 -19.53
N THR A 107 17.93 -7.64 -19.07
CA THR A 107 16.63 -7.47 -19.72
C THR A 107 16.05 -6.09 -19.41
N PRO A 108 15.73 -5.26 -20.42
CA PRO A 108 15.06 -3.99 -20.20
C PRO A 108 13.73 -4.16 -19.46
N GLY A 109 13.44 -3.27 -18.51
CA GLY A 109 12.22 -3.31 -17.72
C GLY A 109 10.97 -2.96 -18.53
N GLU A 110 9.88 -3.64 -18.24
CA GLU A 110 8.56 -3.33 -18.81
C GLU A 110 7.90 -2.14 -18.10
N VAL A 111 8.24 -1.91 -16.82
CA VAL A 111 7.76 -0.82 -15.98
C VAL A 111 8.95 -0.04 -15.43
N ARG A 112 8.87 1.29 -15.45
CA ARG A 112 9.92 2.17 -14.91
C ARG A 112 9.43 2.91 -13.67
N LEU A 113 10.21 2.84 -12.60
CA LEU A 113 9.94 3.48 -11.31
C LEU A 113 11.09 4.40 -10.90
N THR A 114 10.78 5.67 -10.63
CA THR A 114 11.68 6.54 -9.85
C THR A 114 11.83 5.98 -8.42
N ARG A 115 12.81 6.46 -7.67
CA ARG A 115 12.97 6.06 -6.25
C ARG A 115 11.73 6.34 -5.40
N GLY A 116 11.03 7.44 -5.68
CA GLY A 116 9.77 7.77 -5.02
C GLY A 116 8.65 6.81 -5.41
N GLN A 117 8.51 6.50 -6.71
CA GLN A 117 7.50 5.56 -7.20
C GLN A 117 7.75 4.12 -6.70
N LEU A 118 9.01 3.70 -6.60
CA LEU A 118 9.41 2.45 -5.96
C LEU A 118 8.93 2.40 -4.50
N ALA A 119 9.14 3.47 -3.74
CA ALA A 119 8.69 3.52 -2.34
C ALA A 119 7.15 3.47 -2.23
N VAL A 120 6.43 4.17 -3.11
CA VAL A 120 4.96 4.13 -3.15
C VAL A 120 4.44 2.74 -3.51
N TRP A 121 5.03 2.08 -4.51
CA TRP A 121 4.69 0.71 -4.86
C TRP A 121 5.00 -0.25 -3.70
N TYR A 122 6.21 -0.20 -3.14
CA TYR A 122 6.63 -1.09 -2.04
C TYR A 122 5.69 -1.02 -0.83
N ALA A 123 5.21 0.20 -0.52
CA ALA A 123 4.24 0.44 0.53
C ALA A 123 2.82 -0.06 0.18
N GLY A 124 2.49 -0.35 -1.08
CA GLY A 124 1.13 -0.67 -1.52
C GLY A 124 0.25 0.55 -1.80
N GLY A 125 0.86 1.70 -2.08
CA GLY A 125 0.15 2.95 -2.36
C GLY A 125 -0.57 3.00 -3.70
N TYR A 126 -0.17 2.17 -4.68
CA TYR A 126 -0.89 2.08 -5.96
C TYR A 126 -1.99 1.02 -5.88
N ARG A 127 -3.25 1.47 -5.89
CA ARG A 127 -4.42 0.56 -5.88
C ARG A 127 -4.95 0.24 -7.27
N THR A 128 -4.59 1.04 -8.27
CA THR A 128 -5.00 0.87 -9.66
C THR A 128 -3.89 1.32 -10.60
N THR A 129 -3.88 0.77 -11.82
CA THR A 129 -2.99 1.23 -12.90
C THR A 129 -3.19 2.71 -13.22
N ALA A 130 -4.41 3.22 -13.11
CA ALA A 130 -4.72 4.63 -13.27
C ALA A 130 -4.03 5.52 -12.22
N ALA A 131 -4.02 5.11 -10.95
CA ALA A 131 -3.33 5.84 -9.89
C ALA A 131 -1.80 5.86 -10.10
N ALA A 132 -1.22 4.73 -10.55
CA ALA A 132 0.19 4.67 -10.89
C ALA A 132 0.54 5.61 -12.05
N ARG A 133 -0.28 5.65 -13.10
CA ARG A 133 -0.09 6.57 -14.24
C ARG A 133 -0.22 8.04 -13.84
N LEU A 134 -1.18 8.38 -12.97
CA LEU A 134 -1.32 9.73 -12.43
C LEU A 134 -0.08 10.17 -11.63
N ALA A 135 0.60 9.21 -10.98
CA ALA A 135 1.89 9.44 -10.31
C ALA A 135 3.09 9.43 -11.28
N GLY A 136 2.86 9.33 -12.60
CA GLY A 136 3.90 9.36 -13.63
C GLY A 136 4.64 8.05 -13.85
N VAL A 137 4.12 6.90 -13.37
CA VAL A 137 4.72 5.59 -13.66
C VAL A 137 4.58 5.31 -15.15
N THR A 138 5.69 4.98 -15.79
CA THR A 138 5.73 4.65 -17.23
C THR A 138 5.84 3.15 -17.43
N THR A 139 5.18 2.63 -18.46
CA THR A 139 5.19 1.22 -18.81
C THR A 139 5.10 1.07 -20.32
N ILE A 140 5.71 0.02 -20.86
CA ILE A 140 5.51 -0.43 -22.25
C ILE A 140 4.45 -1.53 -22.36
N SER A 141 3.96 -2.04 -21.21
CA SER A 141 3.05 -3.17 -21.10
C SER A 141 2.02 -2.95 -19.98
N ASP A 142 0.75 -2.80 -20.35
CA ASP A 142 -0.33 -2.61 -19.36
C ASP A 142 -0.54 -3.83 -18.49
N ARG A 143 -0.28 -5.02 -19.05
CA ARG A 143 -0.27 -6.28 -18.31
C ARG A 143 0.83 -6.29 -17.24
N ALA A 144 2.03 -5.82 -17.57
CA ALA A 144 3.14 -5.73 -16.62
C ALA A 144 2.80 -4.78 -15.46
N LEU A 145 2.29 -3.58 -15.77
CA LEU A 145 1.90 -2.61 -14.74
C LEU A 145 0.79 -3.16 -13.83
N SER A 146 -0.21 -3.84 -14.40
CA SER A 146 -1.27 -4.47 -13.61
C SER A 146 -0.70 -5.56 -12.71
N SER A 147 0.18 -6.42 -13.23
CA SER A 147 0.80 -7.51 -12.47
C SER A 147 1.64 -6.99 -11.31
N LEU A 148 2.43 -5.94 -11.56
CA LEU A 148 3.23 -5.26 -10.53
C LEU A 148 2.34 -4.71 -9.41
N ILE A 149 1.24 -4.04 -9.75
CA ILE A 149 0.32 -3.45 -8.76
C ILE A 149 -0.38 -4.52 -7.93
N HIS A 150 -0.71 -5.67 -8.53
CA HIS A 150 -1.35 -6.77 -7.79
C HIS A 150 -0.46 -7.39 -6.72
N THR A 151 0.87 -7.25 -6.78
CA THR A 151 1.79 -7.72 -5.72
C THR A 151 1.62 -7.00 -4.37
N THR A 152 0.81 -5.94 -4.33
CA THR A 152 0.52 -5.16 -3.13
C THR A 152 -0.99 -4.93 -3.00
N ASP A 153 -1.63 -5.59 -2.03
CA ASP A 153 -3.09 -5.63 -1.90
C ASP A 153 -3.65 -4.76 -0.76
N HIS A 154 -2.82 -4.45 0.23
CA HIS A 154 -3.20 -3.69 1.43
C HIS A 154 -2.82 -2.21 1.37
N GLU A 155 -3.73 -1.35 1.83
CA GLU A 155 -3.44 0.08 2.03
C GLU A 155 -2.51 0.24 3.23
N PRO A 156 -1.33 0.86 3.06
CA PRO A 156 -0.43 1.05 4.17
C PRO A 156 -0.94 2.14 5.09
N TRP A 157 -0.74 1.96 6.39
CA TRP A 157 -1.12 2.93 7.40
C TRP A 157 -0.11 2.90 8.54
N LEU A 158 0.04 4.02 9.22
CA LEU A 158 0.93 4.17 10.36
C LEU A 158 0.13 4.83 11.51
N PRO A 159 -0.12 4.12 12.63
CA PRO A 159 -0.86 4.67 13.77
C PRO A 159 -0.10 5.78 14.50
N ASP A 160 1.23 5.66 14.47
CA ASP A 160 2.13 6.41 15.31
C ASP A 160 2.75 7.59 14.55
N HIS A 161 3.08 8.63 15.31
CA HIS A 161 3.85 9.76 14.85
C HIS A 161 5.17 9.77 15.62
N PHE A 162 6.28 10.02 14.93
CA PHE A 162 7.62 10.09 15.49
C PHE A 162 8.36 11.34 15.00
#